data_AF-A0A6A0H8Y4-F1
#
_entry.id   AF-A0A6A0H8Y4-F1
#
_cell.length_a   1.000
_cell.length_b   1.000
_cell.length_c   1.000
_cell.angle_alpha   90.00
_cell.angle_beta   90.00
_cell.angle_gamma   90.00
#
_symmetry.space_group_name_H-M   'P 1'
#
loop_
_entity.id
_entity.type
_entity.pdbx_description
1 polymer ?
#
loop_
_entity_poly.entity_id
_entity_poly.type
_entity_poly.pdbx_seq_one_letter_code
_entity_poly.pdbx_strand_id
1 'polypeptide(L)'
;MDCWVRLRKFSGSVGTSAGVTALASVCQGADLTFHMLAPLDFSALGGTYKNLSVYTRPLPPPASVSPTLPLPPSPPPWLHVQGADEGSWEAVAHTITSLAPPGKRFRGLTLQFCRLRAAELPLLLQYLHAAGVRTVDGTWTVDAIDTCAWAWWYVDSGH
;
A
#
# COMPACT_ATOMS: atom_id res chain seq x y z
N MET A 1 -37.73 -9.10 8.01
CA MET A 1 -36.96 -8.04 7.30
C MET A 1 -35.85 -7.62 8.23
N ASP A 2 -34.72 -8.31 8.16
CA ASP A 2 -33.55 -7.97 8.98
C ASP A 2 -32.93 -6.68 8.44
N CYS A 3 -33.01 -5.61 9.23
CA CYS A 3 -32.36 -4.34 8.94
C CYS A 3 -30.86 -4.50 9.25
N TRP A 4 -30.14 -5.30 8.46
CA TRP A 4 -28.69 -5.45 8.62
C TRP A 4 -27.99 -4.15 8.24
N VAL A 5 -27.53 -3.44 9.27
CA VAL A 5 -26.56 -2.35 9.11
C VAL A 5 -25.30 -2.95 8.50
N ARG A 6 -24.94 -2.51 7.30
CA ARG A 6 -23.72 -2.91 6.61
C ARG A 6 -22.78 -1.72 6.49
N LEU A 7 -21.50 -1.94 6.74
CA LEU A 7 -20.50 -0.93 6.52
C LEU A 7 -20.34 -0.73 5.01
N ARG A 8 -20.57 0.49 4.52
CA ARG A 8 -20.33 0.83 3.11
C ARG A 8 -18.93 1.38 2.88
N LYS A 9 -18.45 2.19 3.83
CA LYS A 9 -17.17 2.87 3.73
C LYS A 9 -16.54 2.99 5.11
N PHE A 10 -15.26 2.70 5.21
CA PHE A 10 -14.45 2.98 6.39
C PHE A 10 -13.20 3.75 5.97
N SER A 11 -12.86 4.77 6.76
CA SER A 11 -11.64 5.54 6.62
C SER A 11 -11.13 5.88 8.01
N GLY A 12 -9.93 5.41 8.33
CA GLY A 12 -9.33 5.64 9.63
C GLY A 12 -8.12 4.77 9.89
N SER A 13 -7.70 4.69 11.15
CA SER A 13 -6.62 3.83 11.61
C SER A 13 -7.19 2.68 12.44
N VAL A 14 -6.62 1.49 12.25
CA VAL A 14 -6.81 0.35 13.15
C VAL A 14 -5.42 -0.10 13.57
N GLY A 15 -5.21 -0.21 14.88
CA GLY A 15 -3.90 -0.55 15.44
C GLY A 15 -3.75 -2.02 15.83
N THR A 16 -4.80 -2.84 15.68
CA THR A 16 -4.81 -4.21 16.23
C THR A 16 -5.48 -5.19 15.28
N SER A 17 -5.01 -6.44 15.25
CA SER A 17 -5.60 -7.51 14.44
C SER A 17 -7.06 -7.78 14.83
N ALA A 18 -7.40 -7.63 16.12
CA ALA A 18 -8.78 -7.73 16.59
C ALA A 18 -9.71 -6.70 15.93
N GLY A 19 -9.23 -5.46 15.75
CA GLY A 19 -10.00 -4.43 15.04
C GLY A 19 -10.20 -4.75 13.55
N VAL A 20 -9.19 -5.35 12.91
CA VAL A 20 -9.28 -5.80 11.52
C VAL A 20 -10.32 -6.91 11.39
N THR A 21 -10.30 -7.91 12.27
CA THR A 21 -11.29 -8.99 12.30
C THR A 21 -12.70 -8.47 12.57
N ALA A 22 -12.86 -7.52 13.49
CA ALA A 22 -14.15 -6.89 13.76
C ALA A 22 -14.69 -6.20 12.50
N LEU A 23 -13.86 -5.44 11.79
CA LEU A 23 -14.24 -4.82 10.52
C LEU A 23 -14.57 -5.86 9.45
N ALA A 24 -13.79 -6.94 9.35
CA ALA A 24 -14.01 -8.02 8.40
C ALA A 24 -15.44 -8.61 8.48
N SER A 25 -16.00 -8.69 9.69
CA SER A 25 -17.35 -9.24 9.91
C SER A 25 -18.49 -8.35 9.39
N VAL A 26 -18.24 -7.06 9.15
CA VAL A 26 -19.27 -6.08 8.76
C VAL A 26 -18.99 -5.41 7.41
N CYS A 27 -17.81 -5.62 6.81
CA CYS A 27 -17.33 -4.90 5.64
C CYS A 27 -17.62 -5.54 4.28
N GLN A 28 -18.62 -6.44 4.21
CA GLN A 28 -18.94 -7.14 2.97
C GLN A 28 -19.30 -6.16 1.83
N GLY A 29 -18.43 -6.09 0.82
CA GLY A 29 -18.54 -5.19 -0.33
C GLY A 29 -18.25 -3.71 -0.02
N ALA A 30 -17.56 -3.42 1.09
CA ALA A 30 -17.24 -2.06 1.52
C ALA A 30 -15.99 -1.48 0.82
N ASP A 31 -15.90 -0.15 0.83
CA ASP A 31 -14.70 0.60 0.52
C ASP A 31 -13.89 0.87 1.80
N LEU A 32 -12.67 0.34 1.87
CA LEU A 32 -11.83 0.42 3.06
C LEU A 32 -10.59 1.28 2.82
N THR A 33 -10.34 2.21 3.73
CA THR A 33 -9.14 3.05 3.75
C THR A 33 -8.50 2.99 5.12
N PHE A 34 -7.26 2.52 5.18
CA PHE A 34 -6.48 2.39 6.41
C PHE A 34 -5.26 3.29 6.41
N HIS A 35 -5.04 4.00 7.52
CA HIS A 35 -3.77 4.66 7.81
C HIS A 35 -2.98 3.82 8.82
N MET A 36 -1.93 3.18 8.30
CA MET A 36 -1.08 2.23 9.01
C MET A 36 0.14 2.95 9.60
N LEU A 37 0.15 3.05 10.93
CA LEU A 37 1.27 3.62 11.71
C LEU A 37 2.32 2.56 12.09
N ALA A 38 1.92 1.29 12.13
CA ALA A 38 2.78 0.14 12.38
C ALA A 38 2.27 -1.05 11.54
N PRO A 39 3.15 -1.99 11.16
CA PRO A 39 2.75 -3.18 10.38
C PRO A 39 1.58 -3.92 11.02
N LEU A 40 0.56 -4.24 10.21
CA LEU A 40 -0.68 -4.88 10.68
C LEU A 40 -1.08 -6.01 9.74
N ASP A 41 -1.61 -7.09 10.30
CA ASP A 41 -2.14 -8.21 9.53
C ASP A 41 -3.54 -7.88 8.98
N PHE A 42 -3.67 -7.91 7.66
CA PHE A 42 -4.92 -7.68 6.93
C PHE A 42 -5.53 -8.96 6.35
N SER A 43 -5.00 -10.14 6.70
CA SER A 43 -5.45 -11.44 6.18
C SER A 43 -6.96 -11.68 6.36
N ALA A 44 -7.53 -11.25 7.48
CA ALA A 44 -8.95 -11.38 7.80
C ALA A 44 -9.88 -10.63 6.83
N LEU A 45 -9.37 -9.63 6.09
CA LEU A 45 -10.16 -8.89 5.09
C LEU A 45 -10.21 -9.60 3.73
N GLY A 46 -9.48 -10.71 3.53
CA GLY A 46 -9.43 -11.40 2.24
C GLY A 46 -10.81 -11.70 1.67
N GLY A 47 -11.12 -11.14 0.49
CA GLY A 47 -12.38 -11.38 -0.22
C GLY A 47 -13.63 -10.71 0.34
N THR A 48 -13.54 -9.92 1.42
CA THR A 48 -14.72 -9.28 2.03
C THR A 48 -14.96 -7.87 1.50
N TYR A 49 -13.93 -7.17 1.02
CA TYR A 49 -14.03 -5.77 0.57
C TYR A 49 -14.22 -5.63 -0.95
N LYS A 50 -14.72 -4.47 -1.38
CA LYS A 50 -14.75 -4.06 -2.79
C LYS A 50 -13.45 -3.35 -3.20
N ASN A 51 -12.96 -2.45 -2.35
CA ASN A 51 -11.71 -1.73 -2.52
C ASN A 51 -10.97 -1.62 -1.18
N LEU A 52 -9.65 -1.78 -1.20
CA LEU A 52 -8.77 -1.60 -0.05
C LEU A 52 -7.66 -0.63 -0.42
N SER A 53 -7.54 0.46 0.31
CA SER A 53 -6.44 1.43 0.22
C SER A 53 -5.69 1.48 1.54
N VAL A 54 -4.39 1.27 1.49
CA VAL A 54 -3.51 1.30 2.67
C VAL A 54 -2.52 2.44 2.51
N TYR A 55 -2.52 3.33 3.48
CA TYR A 55 -1.60 4.45 3.61
C TYR A 55 -0.59 4.11 4.69
N THR A 56 0.70 4.26 4.41
CA THR A 56 1.75 4.00 5.40
C THR A 56 2.96 4.88 5.16
N ARG A 57 3.82 5.02 6.16
CA ARG A 57 5.16 5.62 5.98
C ARG A 57 6.18 4.54 5.66
N PRO A 58 7.34 4.88 5.07
CA PRO A 58 8.44 3.94 4.95
C PRO A 58 8.73 3.28 6.30
N LEU A 59 8.62 1.96 6.35
CA LEU A 59 8.99 1.16 7.49
C LEU A 59 10.52 1.22 7.64
N PRO A 60 11.03 1.32 8.87
CA PRO A 60 12.47 1.24 9.08
C PRO A 60 13.00 -0.08 8.50
N PRO A 61 14.19 -0.08 7.89
CA PRO A 61 14.82 -1.30 7.43
C PRO A 61 14.96 -2.29 8.60
N PRO A 62 14.80 -3.60 8.37
CA PRO A 62 14.69 -4.56 9.44
C PRO A 62 16.02 -4.65 10.20
N ALA A 63 16.03 -4.21 11.46
CA ALA A 63 17.15 -4.45 12.37
C ALA A 63 17.29 -5.94 12.73
N SER A 64 16.19 -6.68 12.60
CA SER A 64 16.01 -8.13 12.74
C SER A 64 14.75 -8.52 11.97
N VAL A 65 14.68 -9.78 11.51
CA VAL A 65 13.60 -10.40 10.71
C VAL A 65 12.21 -9.90 11.14
N SER A 66 11.75 -8.81 10.52
CA SER A 66 10.43 -8.27 10.78
C SER A 66 9.45 -9.15 10.00
N PRO A 67 8.37 -9.63 10.64
CA PRO A 67 7.41 -10.49 9.96
C PRO A 67 6.86 -9.73 8.76
N THR A 68 7.03 -10.31 7.58
CA THR A 68 6.35 -9.88 6.35
C THR A 68 4.85 -10.01 6.61
N LEU A 69 4.13 -8.88 6.61
CA LEU A 69 2.67 -8.84 6.79
C LEU A 69 2.04 -8.43 5.46
N PRO A 70 1.88 -9.39 4.53
CA PRO A 70 1.39 -9.09 3.19
C PRO A 70 -0.08 -8.66 3.23
N LEU A 71 -0.45 -7.76 2.33
CA LEU A 71 -1.84 -7.40 2.14
C LEU A 71 -2.64 -8.55 1.50
N PRO A 72 -3.97 -8.62 1.72
CA PRO A 72 -4.81 -9.62 1.08
C PRO A 72 -4.74 -9.51 -0.45
N PRO A 73 -4.66 -10.64 -1.18
CA PRO A 73 -4.42 -10.63 -2.63
C PRO A 73 -5.64 -10.29 -3.49
N SER A 74 -6.86 -10.41 -2.94
CA SER A 74 -8.08 -10.22 -3.71
C SER A 74 -9.18 -9.50 -2.92
N PRO A 75 -9.83 -8.49 -3.52
CA PRO A 75 -9.40 -7.81 -4.77
C PRO A 75 -8.05 -7.08 -4.58
N PRO A 76 -7.23 -6.85 -5.63
CA PRO A 76 -5.90 -6.24 -5.45
C PRO A 76 -5.96 -4.89 -4.72
N PRO A 77 -5.11 -4.64 -3.71
CA PRO A 77 -5.15 -3.43 -2.90
C PRO A 77 -4.40 -2.26 -3.55
N TRP A 78 -4.76 -1.05 -3.14
CA TRP A 78 -3.96 0.16 -3.36
C TRP A 78 -3.00 0.35 -2.18
N LEU A 79 -1.75 0.67 -2.48
CA LEU A 79 -0.77 1.03 -1.46
C LEU A 79 -0.22 2.44 -1.72
N HIS A 80 -0.29 3.27 -0.70
CA HIS A 80 0.22 4.63 -0.67
C HIS A 80 1.34 4.72 0.37
N VAL A 81 2.57 4.97 -0.07
CA VAL A 81 3.71 5.21 0.82
C VAL A 81 3.93 6.71 0.93
N GLN A 82 3.78 7.26 2.14
CA GLN A 82 3.80 8.69 2.41
C GLN A 82 5.12 9.13 3.04
N GLY A 83 5.65 10.28 2.61
CA GLY A 83 6.83 10.89 3.22
C GLY A 83 8.11 10.09 2.99
N ALA A 84 8.35 9.69 1.74
CA ALA A 84 9.64 9.12 1.35
C ALA A 84 10.69 10.24 1.29
N ASP A 85 11.59 10.30 2.25
CA ASP A 85 12.62 11.33 2.36
C ASP A 85 13.85 11.01 1.50
N GLU A 86 14.67 12.03 1.21
CA GLU A 86 15.95 11.84 0.51
C GLU A 86 16.81 10.76 1.20
N GLY A 87 17.36 9.81 0.43
CA GLY A 87 18.11 8.69 0.99
C GLY A 87 17.26 7.49 1.41
N SER A 88 15.93 7.59 1.43
CA SER A 88 15.05 6.55 1.99
C SER A 88 14.54 5.53 0.98
N TRP A 89 15.12 5.44 -0.23
CA TRP A 89 14.58 4.59 -1.29
C TRP A 89 14.57 3.10 -0.93
N GLU A 90 15.57 2.62 -0.18
CA GLU A 90 15.63 1.23 0.31
C GLU A 90 14.52 0.94 1.32
N ALA A 91 14.21 1.89 2.22
CA ALA A 91 13.12 1.76 3.17
C ALA A 91 11.76 1.70 2.46
N VAL A 92 11.58 2.51 1.41
CA VAL A 92 10.39 2.47 0.55
C VAL A 92 10.28 1.11 -0.16
N ALA A 93 11.37 0.63 -0.76
CA ALA A 93 11.43 -0.66 -1.42
C ALA A 93 11.09 -1.82 -0.47
N HIS A 94 11.68 -1.79 0.74
CA HIS A 94 11.41 -2.76 1.79
C HIS A 94 9.94 -2.73 2.23
N THR A 95 9.36 -1.54 2.36
CA THR A 95 7.94 -1.37 2.74
C THR A 95 7.02 -1.99 1.70
N ILE A 96 7.22 -1.65 0.42
CA ILE A 96 6.38 -2.14 -0.68
C ILE A 96 6.50 -3.66 -0.82
N THR A 97 7.72 -4.20 -0.74
CA THR A 97 7.95 -5.64 -0.85
C THR A 97 7.42 -6.41 0.35
N SER A 98 7.51 -5.84 1.56
CA SER A 98 6.98 -6.47 2.77
C SER A 98 5.45 -6.50 2.83
N LEU A 99 4.80 -5.49 2.25
CA LEU A 99 3.34 -5.41 2.17
C LEU A 99 2.77 -6.01 0.89
N ALA A 100 3.62 -6.47 -0.03
CA ALA A 100 3.21 -7.04 -1.30
C ALA A 100 2.26 -8.22 -1.08
N PRO A 101 1.06 -8.21 -1.68
CA PRO A 101 0.16 -9.36 -1.59
C PRO A 101 0.81 -10.63 -2.15
N PRO A 102 0.30 -11.82 -1.80
CA PRO A 102 0.65 -13.05 -2.51
C PRO A 102 0.48 -12.87 -4.02
N GLY A 103 1.54 -13.11 -4.80
CA GLY A 103 1.58 -12.84 -6.25
C GLY A 103 1.97 -11.40 -6.64
N LYS A 104 2.36 -10.58 -5.65
CA LYS A 104 2.98 -9.25 -5.73
C LYS A 104 2.24 -8.26 -6.62
N ARG A 105 0.92 -8.39 -6.67
CA ARG A 105 0.03 -7.60 -7.53
C ARG A 105 -0.77 -6.61 -6.72
N PHE A 106 -0.47 -5.34 -6.89
CA PHE A 106 -1.27 -4.23 -6.39
C PHE A 106 -2.25 -3.78 -7.47
N ARG A 107 -3.31 -3.08 -7.08
CA ARG A 107 -4.14 -2.35 -8.03
C ARG A 107 -3.45 -1.08 -8.49
N GLY A 108 -2.93 -0.31 -7.54
CA GLY A 108 -2.14 0.89 -7.78
C GLY A 108 -1.13 1.11 -6.66
N LEU A 109 -0.03 1.76 -7.01
CA LEU A 109 1.04 2.14 -6.08
C LEU A 109 1.30 3.63 -6.23
N THR A 110 1.33 4.32 -5.09
CA THR A 110 1.57 5.76 -5.03
C THR A 110 2.62 6.10 -3.98
N LEU A 111 3.63 6.88 -4.34
CA LEU A 111 4.47 7.59 -3.37
C LEU A 111 3.89 8.98 -3.16
N GLN A 112 3.35 9.27 -1.98
CA GLN A 112 2.81 10.58 -1.65
C GLN A 112 3.79 11.39 -0.84
N PHE A 113 3.81 12.69 -1.06
CA PHE A 113 4.75 13.58 -0.39
C PHE A 113 6.19 13.05 -0.54
N CYS A 114 6.55 12.67 -1.75
CA CYS A 114 7.84 12.07 -2.06
C CYS A 114 8.90 13.17 -2.20
N ARG A 115 10.06 12.94 -1.56
CA ARG A 115 11.28 13.75 -1.66
C ARG A 115 12.48 12.91 -2.12
N LEU A 116 12.25 11.70 -2.65
CA LEU A 116 13.32 10.91 -3.23
C LEU A 116 14.01 11.70 -4.35
N ARG A 117 15.33 11.61 -4.40
CA ARG A 117 16.12 12.25 -5.45
C ARG A 117 15.82 11.58 -6.79
N ALA A 118 15.96 12.34 -7.88
CA ALA A 118 15.75 11.80 -9.23
C ALA A 118 16.62 10.57 -9.53
N ALA A 119 17.82 10.47 -8.95
CA ALA A 119 18.70 9.30 -9.09
C ALA A 119 18.24 8.08 -8.29
N GLU A 120 17.40 8.25 -7.27
CA GLU A 120 16.91 7.18 -6.40
C GLU A 120 15.67 6.50 -6.97
N LEU A 121 14.87 7.23 -7.73
CA LEU A 121 13.65 6.69 -8.33
C LEU A 121 13.93 5.52 -9.30
N PRO A 122 14.92 5.59 -10.22
CA PRO A 122 15.31 4.44 -11.05
C PRO A 122 15.77 3.23 -10.24
N LEU A 123 16.52 3.44 -9.15
CA LEU A 123 16.99 2.35 -8.28
C LEU A 123 15.81 1.65 -7.60
N LEU A 124 14.86 2.42 -7.08
CA LEU A 124 13.63 1.91 -6.49
C LEU A 124 12.83 1.09 -7.50
N LEU A 125 12.61 1.62 -8.71
CA LEU A 125 11.85 0.93 -9.75
C LEU A 125 12.53 -0.36 -10.20
N GLN A 126 13.84 -0.33 -10.41
CA GLN A 126 14.62 -1.51 -10.77
C GLN A 126 14.52 -2.59 -9.69
N TYR A 127 14.62 -2.21 -8.42
CA TYR A 127 14.49 -3.14 -7.30
C TYR A 127 13.09 -3.76 -7.24
N LEU A 128 12.04 -2.95 -7.37
CA LEU A 128 10.65 -3.44 -7.32
C LEU A 128 10.33 -4.36 -8.51
N HIS A 129 10.86 -4.04 -9.69
CA HIS A 129 10.77 -4.90 -10.87
C HIS A 129 11.50 -6.24 -10.68
N ALA A 130 12.74 -6.21 -10.19
CA ALA A 130 13.50 -7.42 -9.85
C ALA A 130 12.81 -8.26 -8.77
N ALA A 131 12.14 -7.59 -7.83
CA ALA A 131 11.30 -8.24 -6.82
C ALA A 131 9.98 -8.78 -7.41
N GLY A 132 9.63 -8.50 -8.67
CA GLY A 132 8.39 -8.97 -9.32
C GLY A 132 7.12 -8.24 -8.86
N VAL A 133 7.26 -7.02 -8.31
CA VAL A 133 6.11 -6.20 -7.92
C VAL A 133 5.47 -5.59 -9.16
N ARG A 134 4.15 -5.75 -9.28
CA ARG A 134 3.35 -5.30 -10.43
C ARG A 134 2.08 -4.59 -9.98
N THR A 135 1.59 -3.68 -10.81
CA THR A 135 0.27 -3.05 -10.66
C THR A 135 -0.70 -3.61 -11.72
N VAL A 136 -2.01 -3.46 -11.52
CA VAL A 136 -3.01 -3.98 -12.47
C VAL A 136 -2.87 -3.32 -13.84
N ASP A 137 -2.60 -2.02 -13.85
CA ASP A 137 -2.52 -1.22 -15.07
C ASP A 137 -1.06 -0.94 -15.50
N GLY A 138 -0.07 -1.56 -14.85
CA GLY A 138 1.36 -1.25 -15.06
C GLY A 138 1.80 0.14 -14.58
N THR A 139 0.86 0.95 -14.08
CA THR A 139 1.11 2.33 -13.67
C THR A 139 1.59 2.43 -12.23
N TRP A 140 2.58 3.30 -12.03
CA TRP A 140 3.03 3.79 -10.74
C TRP A 140 2.85 5.30 -10.70
N THR A 141 2.55 5.86 -9.53
CA THR A 141 2.36 7.30 -9.35
C THR A 141 3.29 7.83 -8.27
N VAL A 142 3.95 8.95 -8.53
CA VAL A 142 4.78 9.66 -7.55
C VAL A 142 4.26 11.08 -7.46
N ASP A 143 3.79 11.46 -6.29
CA ASP A 143 3.34 12.80 -5.94
C ASP A 143 4.40 13.46 -5.07
N ALA A 144 5.12 14.43 -5.63
CA ALA A 144 6.24 15.11 -4.99
C ALA A 144 5.76 16.34 -4.19
N ILE A 145 6.45 16.67 -3.08
CA ILE A 145 6.06 17.82 -2.23
C ILE A 145 6.34 19.17 -2.89
N ASP A 146 6.97 19.22 -4.06
CA ASP A 146 7.40 20.50 -4.63
C ASP A 146 6.20 21.37 -5.01
N THR A 147 6.05 22.45 -4.25
CA THR A 147 4.81 23.16 -3.88
C THR A 147 3.95 23.77 -4.99
N CYS A 148 4.15 23.48 -6.28
CA CYS A 148 3.31 24.03 -7.36
C CYS A 148 3.19 23.14 -8.61
N ALA A 149 3.70 21.91 -8.62
CA ALA A 149 3.62 21.05 -9.79
C ALA A 149 3.21 19.62 -9.41
N TRP A 150 1.99 19.25 -9.79
CA TRP A 150 1.52 17.87 -9.88
C TRP A 150 2.33 17.14 -10.96
N ALA A 151 3.57 16.79 -10.64
CA ALA A 151 4.45 16.05 -11.52
C ALA A 151 4.04 14.58 -11.50
N TRP A 152 3.12 14.21 -12.39
CA TRP A 152 2.78 12.81 -12.64
C TRP A 152 3.92 12.14 -13.39
N TRP A 153 4.77 11.41 -12.67
CA TRP A 153 5.71 10.50 -13.31
C TRP A 153 4.95 9.22 -13.67
N TYR A 154 4.48 9.13 -14.92
CA TYR A 154 3.98 7.89 -15.50
C TYR A 154 5.19 7.03 -15.87
N VAL A 155 5.42 5.99 -15.10
CA VAL A 155 6.39 4.95 -15.45
C VAL A 155 5.60 3.78 -16.00
N ASP A 156 5.61 3.64 -17.32
CA ASP A 156 5.11 2.46 -18.03
C ASP A 156 6.08 1.31 -17.73
N SER A 157 5.65 0.33 -16.95
CA SER A 157 6.37 -0.93 -16.84
C SER A 157 6.10 -1.74 -18.12
N GLY A 158 6.94 -1.51 -19.12
CA GLY A 158 6.85 -2.16 -20.43
C GLY A 158 6.81 -3.69 -20.36
N HIS A 159 6.07 -4.24 -21.33
CA HIS A 159 5.67 -5.63 -21.60
C HIS A 159 6.68 -6.74 -21.30
#